data_AF-A0A2A4KBW1-F1
#
_entry.id   AF-A0A2A4KBW1-F1
#
_cell.length_a   1.000
_cell.length_b   1.000
_cell.length_c   1.000
_cell.angle_alpha   90.00
_cell.angle_beta   90.00
_cell.angle_gamma   90.00
#
_symmetry.space_group_name_H-M   'P 1'
#
loop_
_entity.id
_entity.type
_entity.pdbx_description
1 polymer ?
#
loop_
_entity_poly.entity_id
_entity_poly.type
_entity_poly.pdbx_seq_one_letter_code
_entity_poly.pdbx_strand_id
1 'polypeptide(L)'
;MGTPTSRSSSCDLNGIEYVEVLDTAAPSEDLRQLILYVRLVRPVPDGLDRSNVVIEGGERIPTVEVGWAAPGNSPGVPPELLVGIEAPDHVLVVRTADRGDFSTYRLRLVMNRESDLAPAGFDPLLAEAEFAFRVECPSDFDCAPAEACPPAVESSPTIDYLAKDFRASAG
;
A
#
# COMPACT_ATOMS: atom_id res chain seq x y z
N MET A 1 44.27 -12.22 -0.96
CA MET A 1 43.07 -13.07 -0.76
C MET A 1 41.86 -12.17 -0.96
N GLY A 2 41.26 -12.19 -2.15
CA GLY A 2 40.00 -11.48 -2.39
C GLY A 2 38.85 -12.37 -1.93
N THR A 3 38.00 -11.86 -1.06
CA THR A 3 36.71 -12.48 -0.75
C THR A 3 35.85 -12.45 -2.01
N PRO A 4 35.32 -13.59 -2.49
CA PRO A 4 34.33 -13.54 -3.56
C PRO A 4 33.04 -12.96 -2.97
N THR A 5 32.67 -11.76 -3.40
CA THR A 5 31.32 -11.23 -3.21
C THR A 5 30.36 -12.15 -3.96
N SER A 6 29.68 -13.03 -3.25
CA SER A 6 28.66 -13.89 -3.83
C SER A 6 27.52 -13.01 -4.34
N ARG A 7 27.40 -12.83 -5.65
CA ARG A 7 26.17 -12.33 -6.26
C ARG A 7 25.13 -13.43 -6.14
N SER A 8 24.15 -13.25 -5.26
CA SER A 8 22.93 -14.05 -5.28
C SER A 8 22.31 -13.95 -6.68
N SER A 9 22.18 -15.08 -7.37
CA SER A 9 21.53 -15.15 -8.67
C SER A 9 20.04 -14.83 -8.48
N SER A 10 19.57 -13.75 -9.10
CA SER A 10 18.20 -13.21 -8.97
C SER A 10 17.11 -14.05 -9.64
N CYS A 11 17.41 -15.28 -10.08
CA CYS A 11 16.46 -16.06 -10.88
C CYS A 11 15.30 -16.64 -10.04
N ASP A 12 15.46 -16.74 -8.71
CA ASP A 12 14.53 -17.47 -7.84
C ASP A 12 13.90 -16.64 -6.71
N LEU A 13 14.10 -15.32 -6.70
CA LEU A 13 13.54 -14.46 -5.66
C LEU A 13 12.01 -14.32 -5.82
N ASN A 14 11.32 -14.23 -4.68
CA ASN A 14 9.90 -13.89 -4.59
C ASN A 14 9.72 -12.38 -4.36
N GLY A 15 8.51 -11.89 -4.49
CA GLY A 15 8.13 -10.50 -4.29
C GLY A 15 6.63 -10.34 -4.33
N ILE A 16 6.14 -9.24 -3.78
CA ILE A 16 4.77 -8.78 -3.90
C ILE A 16 4.56 -8.30 -5.34
N GLU A 17 3.56 -8.87 -5.99
CA GLU A 17 3.08 -8.43 -7.30
C GLU A 17 2.10 -7.26 -7.12
N TYR A 18 1.09 -7.45 -6.25
CA TYR A 18 0.14 -6.42 -5.84
C TYR A 18 -0.56 -6.78 -4.52
N VAL A 19 -1.23 -5.79 -3.93
CA VAL A 19 -2.11 -5.96 -2.78
C VAL A 19 -3.51 -5.53 -3.18
N GLU A 20 -4.49 -6.40 -2.95
CA GLU A 20 -5.91 -6.15 -3.20
C GLU A 20 -6.68 -6.12 -1.88
N VAL A 21 -7.60 -5.17 -1.75
CA VAL A 21 -8.49 -5.05 -0.59
C VAL A 21 -9.83 -5.70 -0.94
N LEU A 22 -10.23 -6.72 -0.19
CA LEU A 22 -11.54 -7.34 -0.38
C LEU A 22 -12.63 -6.44 0.19
N ASP A 23 -13.40 -5.78 -0.68
CA ASP A 23 -14.54 -4.96 -0.29
C ASP A 23 -15.87 -5.65 -0.63
N THR A 24 -16.48 -5.35 -1.79
CA THR A 24 -17.86 -5.77 -2.11
C THR A 24 -18.03 -7.30 -2.19
N ALA A 25 -16.97 -8.01 -2.56
CA ALA A 25 -16.97 -9.46 -2.66
C ALA A 25 -16.77 -10.17 -1.30
N ALA A 26 -16.65 -9.43 -0.19
CA ALA A 26 -16.50 -10.03 1.13
C ALA A 26 -17.71 -10.94 1.49
N PRO A 27 -17.48 -12.13 2.11
CA PRO A 27 -18.56 -13.03 2.50
C PRO A 27 -19.57 -12.45 3.51
N SER A 28 -19.18 -11.39 4.23
CA SER A 28 -20.04 -10.65 5.15
C SER A 28 -19.64 -9.18 5.24
N GLU A 29 -20.59 -8.31 5.59
CA GLU A 29 -20.36 -6.87 5.76
C GLU A 29 -19.26 -6.56 6.80
N ASP A 30 -19.13 -7.40 7.83
CA ASP A 30 -18.11 -7.24 8.87
C ASP A 30 -16.69 -7.49 8.33
N LEU A 31 -16.54 -8.27 7.25
CA LEU A 31 -15.24 -8.57 6.63
C LEU A 31 -14.84 -7.60 5.52
N ARG A 32 -15.74 -6.72 5.09
CA ARG A 32 -15.43 -5.69 4.09
C ARG A 32 -14.21 -4.88 4.52
N GLN A 33 -13.24 -4.74 3.61
CA GLN A 33 -11.99 -4.01 3.80
C GLN A 33 -11.15 -4.45 5.01
N LEU A 34 -11.38 -5.67 5.53
CA LEU A 34 -10.54 -6.28 6.57
C LEU A 34 -9.68 -7.42 6.05
N ILE A 35 -9.91 -7.86 4.81
CA ILE A 35 -9.10 -8.91 4.17
C ILE A 35 -8.29 -8.25 3.05
N LEU A 36 -6.99 -8.50 3.07
CA LEU A 36 -6.08 -8.15 2.00
C LEU A 36 -5.58 -9.44 1.33
N TYR A 37 -5.61 -9.47 0.00
CA TYR A 37 -4.91 -10.47 -0.78
C TYR A 37 -3.58 -9.90 -1.23
N VAL A 38 -2.50 -10.42 -0.66
CA VAL A 38 -1.14 -10.08 -1.07
C VAL A 38 -0.71 -11.12 -2.10
N ARG A 39 -0.77 -10.74 -3.38
CA ARG A 39 -0.35 -11.60 -4.49
C ARG A 39 1.17 -11.61 -4.58
N LEU A 40 1.75 -12.80 -4.63
CA LEU A 40 3.19 -13.01 -4.79
C LEU A 40 3.53 -13.57 -6.16
N VAL A 41 4.70 -13.18 -6.68
CA VAL A 41 5.23 -13.66 -7.96
C VAL A 41 5.47 -15.17 -7.94
N ARG A 42 5.81 -15.73 -6.78
CA ARG A 42 6.00 -17.18 -6.54
C ARG A 42 5.12 -17.65 -5.38
N PRO A 43 4.90 -18.97 -5.22
CA PRO A 43 4.12 -19.49 -4.10
C PRO A 43 4.59 -18.93 -2.76
N VAL A 44 3.64 -18.69 -1.86
CA VAL A 44 3.89 -18.22 -0.50
C VAL A 44 4.72 -19.28 0.23
N PRO A 45 5.94 -18.95 0.71
CA PRO A 45 6.72 -19.92 1.47
C PRO A 45 6.07 -20.25 2.82
N ASP A 46 6.33 -21.46 3.29
CA ASP A 46 5.89 -21.90 4.62
C ASP A 46 6.43 -20.97 5.71
N GLY A 47 5.61 -20.75 6.75
CA GLY A 47 6.00 -19.99 7.94
C GLY A 47 5.80 -18.47 7.84
N LEU A 48 5.38 -17.93 6.69
CA LEU A 48 4.87 -16.56 6.64
C LEU A 48 3.58 -16.45 7.44
N ASP A 49 3.58 -15.58 8.44
CA ASP A 49 2.43 -15.28 9.27
C ASP A 49 2.33 -13.77 9.56
N ARG A 50 1.42 -13.39 10.48
CA ARG A 50 1.21 -11.99 10.83
C ARG A 50 2.47 -11.25 11.29
N SER A 51 3.44 -11.95 11.88
CA SER A 51 4.69 -11.35 12.38
C SER A 51 5.60 -10.88 11.26
N ASN A 52 5.35 -11.34 10.03
CA ASN A 52 6.05 -10.93 8.83
C ASN A 52 5.37 -9.79 8.08
N VAL A 53 4.19 -9.33 8.52
CA VAL A 53 3.42 -8.30 7.82
C VAL A 53 3.39 -7.03 8.67
N VAL A 54 3.79 -5.91 8.06
CA VAL A 54 3.73 -4.56 8.62
C VAL A 54 2.95 -3.67 7.66
N ILE A 55 1.98 -2.91 8.17
CA ILE A 55 1.14 -2.00 7.39
C ILE A 55 1.19 -0.62 8.03
N GLU A 56 1.76 0.35 7.31
CA GLU A 56 2.02 1.71 7.82
C GLU A 56 1.72 2.76 6.74
N GLY A 57 1.57 4.02 7.14
CA GLY A 57 1.49 5.16 6.21
C GLY A 57 0.20 5.97 6.27
N GLY A 58 -0.79 5.53 7.05
CA GLY A 58 -2.03 6.28 7.24
C GLY A 58 -1.81 7.62 7.94
N GLU A 59 -2.63 8.61 7.63
CA GLU A 59 -2.53 9.94 8.25
C GLU A 59 -3.22 9.99 9.63
N ARG A 60 -4.40 9.36 9.74
CA ARG A 60 -5.18 9.28 10.97
C ARG A 60 -4.93 7.98 11.71
N ILE A 61 -4.68 6.89 10.97
CA ILE A 61 -4.35 5.58 11.50
C ILE A 61 -2.95 5.20 10.97
N PRO A 62 -1.86 5.60 11.66
CA PRO A 62 -0.50 5.45 11.15
C PRO A 62 -0.07 4.01 10.89
N THR A 63 -0.61 3.08 11.67
CA THR A 63 -0.30 1.65 11.62
C THR A 63 -1.60 0.87 11.70
N VAL A 64 -1.74 -0.15 10.84
CA VAL A 64 -2.89 -1.07 10.87
C VAL A 64 -2.43 -2.41 11.43
N GLU A 65 -3.06 -2.84 12.52
CA GLU A 65 -2.73 -4.11 13.16
C GLU A 65 -3.17 -5.31 12.32
N VAL A 66 -2.29 -6.31 12.24
CA VAL A 66 -2.55 -7.58 11.54
C VAL A 66 -3.02 -8.62 12.54
N GLY A 67 -4.29 -9.04 12.42
CA GLY A 67 -4.87 -10.07 13.26
C GLY A 67 -4.27 -11.45 12.97
N TRP A 68 -4.31 -11.85 11.70
CA TRP A 68 -3.65 -13.07 11.20
C TRP A 68 -3.24 -12.92 9.73
N ALA A 69 -2.28 -13.72 9.30
CA ALA A 69 -1.94 -13.91 7.89
C ALA A 69 -1.61 -15.38 7.64
N ALA A 70 -2.01 -15.92 6.50
CA ALA A 70 -1.75 -17.30 6.14
C ALA A 70 -1.73 -17.49 4.60
N PRO A 71 -0.95 -18.45 4.07
CA PRO A 71 -1.02 -18.85 2.67
C PRO A 71 -2.45 -19.24 2.28
N GLY A 72 -2.90 -18.88 1.08
CA GLY A 72 -4.25 -19.16 0.60
C GLY A 72 -4.56 -20.65 0.38
N ASN A 73 -3.54 -21.51 0.40
CA ASN A 73 -3.69 -22.97 0.41
C ASN A 73 -3.62 -23.58 1.83
N SER A 74 -3.50 -22.74 2.87
CA SER A 74 -3.45 -23.19 4.26
C SER A 74 -4.85 -23.54 4.79
N PRO A 75 -5.00 -24.60 5.60
CA PRO A 75 -6.27 -24.90 6.27
C PRO A 75 -6.69 -23.82 7.28
N GLY A 76 -5.81 -22.87 7.62
CA GLY A 76 -6.12 -21.73 8.47
C GLY A 76 -6.92 -20.62 7.79
N VAL A 77 -7.08 -20.66 6.46
CA VAL A 77 -7.86 -19.68 5.70
C VAL A 77 -9.30 -20.19 5.53
N PRO A 78 -10.32 -19.41 5.92
CA PRO A 78 -11.72 -19.75 5.65
C PRO A 78 -11.98 -19.99 4.15
N PRO A 79 -12.57 -21.13 3.75
CA PRO A 79 -12.77 -21.47 2.33
C PRO A 79 -13.57 -20.43 1.53
N GLU A 80 -14.51 -19.74 2.18
CA GLU A 80 -15.30 -18.66 1.58
C GLU A 80 -14.45 -17.47 1.10
N LEU A 81 -13.27 -17.24 1.68
CA LEU A 81 -12.32 -16.21 1.24
C LEU A 81 -11.47 -16.64 0.03
N LEU A 82 -11.62 -17.88 -0.45
CA LEU A 82 -10.82 -18.42 -1.55
C LEU A 82 -11.67 -18.70 -2.79
N VAL A 83 -12.98 -18.41 -2.73
CA VAL A 83 -13.88 -18.58 -3.86
C VAL A 83 -13.48 -17.62 -4.99
N GLY A 84 -13.16 -18.18 -6.16
CA GLY A 84 -12.77 -17.39 -7.33
C GLY A 84 -11.31 -16.93 -7.35
N ILE A 85 -10.51 -17.28 -6.33
CA ILE A 85 -9.08 -16.95 -6.30
C ILE A 85 -8.30 -17.95 -7.17
N GLU A 86 -7.63 -17.42 -8.20
CA GLU A 86 -6.71 -18.20 -9.04
C GLU A 86 -5.33 -18.33 -8.37
N ALA A 87 -4.75 -19.53 -8.38
CA ALA A 87 -3.47 -19.84 -7.74
C ALA A 87 -3.41 -19.40 -6.26
N PRO A 88 -4.24 -19.98 -5.38
CA PRO A 88 -4.32 -19.56 -3.97
C PRO A 88 -3.00 -19.80 -3.20
N ASP A 89 -2.14 -20.68 -3.68
CA ASP A 89 -0.78 -20.89 -3.18
C ASP A 89 0.16 -19.71 -3.46
N HIS A 90 -0.19 -18.80 -4.38
CA HIS A 90 0.51 -17.53 -4.63
C HIS A 90 -0.06 -16.34 -3.85
N VAL A 91 -1.06 -16.56 -2.99
CA VAL A 91 -1.73 -15.47 -2.26
C VAL A 91 -1.49 -15.63 -0.77
N LEU A 92 -0.90 -14.62 -0.14
CA LEU A 92 -0.93 -14.49 1.31
C LEU A 92 -2.21 -13.74 1.69
N VAL A 93 -3.13 -14.43 2.38
CA VAL A 93 -4.37 -13.84 2.87
C VAL A 93 -4.08 -13.19 4.21
N VAL A 94 -4.32 -11.88 4.33
CA VAL A 94 -4.04 -11.10 5.53
C VAL A 94 -5.36 -10.55 6.06
N ARG A 95 -5.68 -10.83 7.33
CA ARG A 95 -6.79 -10.19 8.03
C ARG A 95 -6.28 -9.11 8.96
N THR A 96 -6.73 -7.87 8.75
CA THR A 96 -6.45 -6.75 9.65
C THR A 96 -7.41 -6.74 10.84
N ALA A 97 -7.00 -6.10 11.93
CA ALA A 97 -7.85 -5.87 13.09
C ALA A 97 -8.90 -4.78 12.83
N ASP A 98 -8.49 -3.76 12.08
CA ASP A 98 -9.30 -2.59 11.76
C ASP A 98 -9.17 -2.24 10.27
N ARG A 99 -10.14 -1.45 9.79
CA ARG A 99 -10.04 -0.77 8.50
C ARG A 99 -9.13 0.45 8.72
N GLY A 100 -8.15 0.64 7.85
CA GLY A 100 -7.34 1.86 7.87
C GLY A 100 -8.17 3.11 7.55
N ASP A 101 -7.51 4.22 7.28
CA ASP A 101 -8.13 5.40 6.69
C ASP A 101 -8.02 5.40 5.15
N PHE A 102 -8.39 6.52 4.52
CA PHE A 102 -8.36 6.68 3.06
C PHE A 102 -6.99 7.11 2.50
N SER A 103 -5.95 7.14 3.33
CA SER A 103 -4.60 7.43 2.89
C SER A 103 -3.97 6.23 2.16
N THR A 104 -2.84 6.47 1.51
CA THR A 104 -2.02 5.39 0.94
C THR A 104 -1.23 4.72 2.05
N TYR A 105 -1.40 3.40 2.16
CA TYR A 105 -0.63 2.54 3.03
C TYR A 105 0.46 1.82 2.25
N ARG A 106 1.54 1.46 2.94
CA ARG A 106 2.57 0.55 2.47
C ARG A 106 2.50 -0.73 3.28
N LEU A 107 2.24 -1.85 2.61
CA LEU A 107 2.41 -3.18 3.16
C LEU A 107 3.85 -3.62 2.93
N ARG A 108 4.54 -4.07 3.98
CA ARG A 108 5.87 -4.64 3.92
C ARG A 108 5.87 -6.07 4.44
N LEU A 109 6.57 -6.94 3.72
CA LEU A 109 6.98 -8.24 4.21
C LEU A 109 8.36 -8.12 4.86
N VAL A 110 8.42 -8.48 6.13
CA VAL A 110 9.61 -8.40 6.97
C VAL A 110 10.00 -9.76 7.53
N MET A 111 11.28 -9.95 7.82
CA MET A 111 11.81 -11.18 8.42
C MET A 111 11.11 -11.49 9.75
N ASN A 112 10.85 -10.45 10.54
CA ASN A 112 10.00 -10.46 11.73
C ASN A 112 9.74 -9.00 12.17
N ARG A 113 8.88 -8.81 13.18
CA ARG A 113 8.50 -7.48 13.70
C ARG A 113 9.66 -6.62 14.23
N GLU A 114 10.82 -7.21 14.54
CA GLU A 114 11.98 -6.50 15.10
C GLU A 114 13.03 -6.15 14.02
N SER A 115 12.77 -6.49 12.74
CA SER A 115 13.72 -6.32 11.65
C SER A 115 13.05 -5.79 10.40
N ASP A 116 13.58 -4.72 9.81
CA ASP A 116 13.13 -4.20 8.51
C ASP A 116 13.67 -4.99 7.30
N LEU A 117 14.42 -6.08 7.53
CA LEU A 117 14.93 -6.91 6.44
C LEU A 117 13.80 -7.71 5.81
N ALA A 118 13.83 -7.88 4.49
CA ALA A 118 12.91 -8.77 3.79
C ALA A 118 13.10 -10.23 4.26
N PRO A 119 12.05 -11.08 4.22
CA PRO A 119 12.17 -12.50 4.50
C PRO A 119 13.18 -13.17 3.55
N ALA A 120 13.76 -14.28 4.01
CA ALA A 120 14.66 -15.06 3.18
C ALA A 120 13.97 -15.49 1.86
N GLY A 121 14.66 -15.32 0.73
CA GLY A 121 14.13 -15.65 -0.58
C GLY A 121 13.26 -14.56 -1.22
N PHE A 122 13.05 -13.41 -0.58
CA PHE A 122 12.40 -12.25 -1.20
C PHE A 122 13.43 -11.28 -1.78
N ASP A 123 13.07 -10.64 -2.89
CA ASP A 123 13.76 -9.45 -3.37
C ASP A 123 13.42 -8.28 -2.44
N PRO A 124 14.41 -7.62 -1.79
CA PRO A 124 14.16 -6.50 -0.89
C PRO A 124 13.39 -5.33 -1.53
N LEU A 125 13.51 -5.14 -2.85
CA LEU A 125 12.80 -4.07 -3.56
C LEU A 125 11.35 -4.44 -3.87
N LEU A 126 11.02 -5.72 -3.89
CA LEU A 126 9.67 -6.23 -4.12
C LEU A 126 9.05 -6.80 -2.83
N ALA A 127 9.67 -6.59 -1.67
CA ALA A 127 9.12 -6.99 -0.38
C ALA A 127 8.10 -5.98 0.17
N GLU A 128 7.76 -4.94 -0.59
CA GLU A 128 6.76 -3.95 -0.22
C GLU A 128 5.90 -3.49 -1.40
N ALA A 129 4.67 -3.08 -1.10
CA ALA A 129 3.73 -2.54 -2.07
C ALA A 129 2.80 -1.52 -1.42
N GLU A 130 2.38 -0.52 -2.20
CA GLU A 130 1.40 0.47 -1.78
C GLU A 130 -0.03 0.04 -2.11
N PHE A 131 -0.98 0.38 -1.24
CA PHE A 131 -2.40 0.14 -1.41
C PHE A 131 -3.24 1.16 -0.61
N ALA A 132 -4.56 1.16 -0.78
CA ALA A 132 -5.46 2.01 0.01
C ALA A 132 -6.76 1.28 0.32
N PHE A 133 -7.29 1.46 1.55
CA PHE A 133 -8.62 0.99 1.93
C PHE A 133 -9.66 1.92 1.27
N ARG A 134 -10.12 1.55 0.07
CA ARG A 134 -11.14 2.31 -0.66
C ARG A 134 -12.44 1.55 -0.62
N VAL A 135 -13.54 2.29 -0.51
CA VAL A 135 -14.88 1.75 -0.73
C VAL A 135 -15.06 1.60 -2.24
N GLU A 136 -15.34 0.40 -2.70
CA GLU A 136 -15.93 0.19 -4.02
C GLU A 136 -17.36 0.72 -3.94
N CYS A 137 -17.55 1.97 -4.35
CA CYS A 137 -18.89 2.52 -4.45
C CYS A 137 -19.62 1.81 -5.60
N PRO A 138 -20.83 1.25 -5.37
CA PRO A 138 -21.60 0.59 -6.42
C PRO A 138 -22.05 1.56 -7.53
N SER A 139 -21.90 2.88 -7.34
CA SER A 139 -21.98 3.89 -8.38
C SER A 139 -20.64 4.61 -8.54
N ASP A 140 -19.99 4.44 -9.70
CA ASP A 140 -18.81 5.23 -10.11
C ASP A 140 -19.08 6.74 -10.18
N PHE A 141 -20.35 7.16 -10.05
CA PHE A 141 -20.82 8.51 -10.31
C PHE A 141 -20.86 9.44 -9.09
N ASP A 142 -20.83 8.93 -7.85
CA ASP A 142 -20.98 9.76 -6.63
C ASP A 142 -19.71 9.83 -5.75
N CYS A 143 -18.62 9.19 -6.16
CA CYS A 143 -17.30 9.53 -5.61
C CYS A 143 -16.90 10.89 -6.18
N ALA A 144 -17.46 11.97 -5.63
CA ALA A 144 -16.97 13.31 -5.88
C ALA A 144 -15.45 13.31 -5.60
N PRO A 145 -14.60 13.76 -6.54
CA PRO A 145 -13.18 13.89 -6.24
C PRO A 145 -13.05 14.74 -4.99
N ALA A 146 -12.18 14.33 -4.06
CA ALA A 146 -11.81 15.19 -2.94
C ALA A 146 -11.40 16.52 -3.55
N GLU A 147 -12.22 17.55 -3.31
CA GLU A 147 -12.02 18.88 -3.84
C GLU A 147 -10.64 19.30 -3.31
N ALA A 148 -9.64 19.29 -4.19
CA ALA A 148 -8.33 19.81 -3.83
C ALA A 148 -8.58 21.24 -3.40
N CYS A 149 -8.42 21.52 -2.10
CA CYS A 149 -8.48 22.88 -1.58
C CYS A 149 -7.65 23.74 -2.54
N PRO A 150 -8.24 24.78 -3.17
CA PRO A 150 -7.46 25.65 -4.02
C PRO A 150 -6.29 26.18 -3.19
N PRO A 151 -5.06 26.20 -3.74
CA PRO A 151 -3.92 26.75 -3.02
C PRO A 151 -4.31 28.14 -2.53
N ALA A 152 -4.00 28.43 -1.26
CA ALA A 152 -4.23 29.76 -0.71
C ALA A 152 -3.62 30.79 -1.67
N VAL A 153 -4.45 31.67 -2.20
CA VAL A 153 -4.00 32.73 -3.11
C VAL A 153 -3.03 33.60 -2.33
N GLU A 154 -1.74 33.47 -2.62
CA GLU A 154 -0.75 34.42 -2.15
C GLU A 154 -1.15 35.78 -2.72
N SER A 155 -1.52 36.72 -1.85
CA SER A 155 -1.81 38.08 -2.24
C SER A 155 -0.52 38.68 -2.80
N SER A 156 -0.41 38.75 -4.13
CA SER A 156 0.68 39.45 -4.80
C SER A 156 0.71 40.91 -4.31
N PRO A 157 1.87 41.45 -3.93
CA PRO A 157 1.95 42.83 -3.48
C PRO A 157 1.51 43.77 -4.61
N THR A 158 0.63 44.72 -4.28
CA THR A 158 0.21 45.81 -5.17
C THR A 158 1.44 46.62 -5.57
N ILE A 159 1.93 46.43 -6.80
CA ILE A 159 2.91 47.35 -7.39
C ILE A 159 2.17 48.65 -7.68
N ASP A 160 2.34 49.64 -6.81
CA ASP A 160 1.94 51.02 -7.03
C ASP A 160 2.89 51.66 -8.04
N TYR A 161 2.46 51.71 -9.31
CA TYR A 161 3.17 52.39 -10.39
C TYR A 161 2.91 53.90 -10.30
N LEU A 162 3.41 54.54 -9.25
CA LEU A 162 3.43 55.99 -9.16
C LEU A 162 4.21 56.53 -10.37
N ALA A 163 3.47 57.04 -11.35
CA ALA A 163 3.98 57.57 -12.59
C ALA A 163 4.98 58.70 -12.30
N LYS A 164 6.21 58.54 -12.80
CA LYS A 164 7.22 59.59 -12.76
C LYS A 164 7.11 60.40 -14.04
N ASP A 165 6.46 61.56 -13.95
CA ASP A 165 6.40 62.55 -15.04
C ASP A 165 7.81 62.92 -15.49
N PHE A 166 8.21 62.48 -16.69
CA PHE A 166 9.43 62.94 -17.33
C PHE A 166 9.12 64.23 -18.09
N ARG A 167 9.37 65.37 -17.44
CA ARG A 167 9.50 66.66 -18.15
C ARG A 167 10.66 66.54 -19.13
N ALA A 168 10.36 66.55 -20.44
CA ALA A 168 11.37 66.77 -21.46
C ALA A 168 11.64 68.29 -21.57
N SER A 169 12.90 68.69 -21.40
CA SER A 169 13.38 70.05 -21.69
C SER A 169 14.55 69.98 -22.68
N ALA A 170 14.42 70.67 -23.81
CA ALA A 170 15.47 71.24 -24.66
C ALA A 170 14.74 71.90 -25.86
N GLY A 171 14.92 73.17 -26.21
CA GLY A 171 15.73 74.27 -25.70
C GLY A 171 15.28 75.56 -26.36
#